data_AF-A0A8T3C9I0-F1
#
_entry.id   AF-A0A8T3C9I0-F1
#
_cell.length_a   1.000
_cell.length_b   1.000
_cell.length_c   1.000
_cell.angle_alpha   90.00
_cell.angle_beta   90.00
_cell.angle_gamma   90.00
#
_symmetry.space_group_name_H-M   'P 1'
#
loop_
_entity.id
_entity.type
_entity.pdbx_description
1 polymer ?
#
loop_
_entity_poly.entity_id
_entity_poly.type
_entity_poly.pdbx_seq_one_letter_code
_entity_poly.pdbx_strand_id
1 'polypeptide(L)' 'MALVNNLIFHARTKHIEIDYHFIRDRITAKEITVHHISSQDQPADILTKALPPKRFDDLCFKLTIQPPAT' A
#
# COMPACT_ATOMS: atom_id res chain seq x y z
N MET A 1 -0.99 13.88 -30.40
CA MET A 1 -1.48 12.48 -30.35
C MET A 1 -0.29 11.52 -30.42
N ALA A 2 0.52 11.42 -29.37
CA ALA A 2 1.74 10.58 -29.36
C ALA A 2 1.80 9.63 -28.15
N LEU A 3 0.67 9.36 -27.51
CA LEU A 3 0.55 8.46 -26.35
C LEU A 3 0.15 7.02 -26.74
N VAL A 4 -0.26 6.78 -27.99
CA VAL A 4 -0.82 5.50 -28.45
C VAL A 4 0.24 4.50 -28.93
N ASN A 5 1.48 4.91 -29.18
CA ASN A 5 2.50 4.04 -29.81
C ASN A 5 3.44 3.32 -28.84
N ASN A 6 3.23 3.45 -27.53
CA ASN A 6 4.10 2.84 -26.52
C ASN A 6 3.31 1.84 -25.68
N LEU A 7 3.17 0.60 -26.16
CA LEU A 7 2.41 -0.48 -25.51
C LEU A 7 2.79 -0.67 -24.03
N ILE A 8 4.06 -0.51 -23.71
CA ILE A 8 4.62 -0.66 -22.36
C ILE A 8 4.09 0.45 -21.43
N PHE A 9 4.04 1.69 -21.91
CA PHE A 9 3.49 2.82 -21.16
C PHE A 9 1.97 2.75 -21.06
N HIS A 10 1.31 2.26 -22.12
CA HIS A 10 -0.14 2.08 -22.12
C HIS A 10 -0.58 0.98 -21.14
N ALA A 11 0.15 -0.14 -21.06
CA ALA A 11 -0.12 -1.20 -20.10
C ALA A 11 0.01 -0.71 -18.64
N ARG A 12 1.12 -0.03 -18.30
CA ARG A 12 1.32 0.52 -16.96
C ARG A 12 0.27 1.57 -16.58
N THR A 13 -0.08 2.45 -17.52
CA THR A 13 -1.13 3.46 -17.31
C THR A 13 -2.49 2.80 -17.14
N LYS A 14 -2.79 1.78 -17.94
CA LYS A 14 -4.06 1.02 -17.87
C LYS A 14 -4.21 0.29 -16.54
N HIS A 15 -3.14 -0.31 -15.99
CA HIS A 15 -3.21 -0.93 -14.66
C HIS A 15 -3.56 0.08 -13.57
N ILE A 16 -2.90 1.26 -13.58
CA ILE A 16 -3.20 2.33 -12.62
C ILE A 16 -4.64 2.80 -12.77
N GLU A 17 -5.12 3.00 -14.00
CA GLU A 17 -6.47 3.46 -14.29
C GLU A 17 -7.53 2.46 -13.80
N ILE A 18 -7.34 1.16 -14.07
CA ILE A 18 -8.24 0.10 -13.62
C ILE A 18 -8.32 0.04 -12.09
N ASP A 19 -7.16 -0.01 -11.41
CA ASP A 19 -7.11 -0.10 -9.96
C ASP A 19 -7.70 1.15 -9.30
N TYR A 20 -7.44 2.33 -9.88
CA TYR A 20 -8.01 3.59 -9.40
C TYR A 20 -9.54 3.60 -9.47
N HIS A 21 -10.12 3.23 -10.61
CA HIS A 21 -11.56 3.20 -10.77
C HIS A 21 -12.20 2.18 -9.84
N PHE A 22 -11.64 0.97 -9.74
CA PHE A 22 -12.13 -0.05 -8.82
C PHE A 22 -12.16 0.44 -7.37
N ILE A 23 -11.05 1.00 -6.86
CA ILE A 23 -10.98 1.49 -5.48
C ILE A 23 -11.94 2.67 -5.26
N ARG A 24 -12.04 3.59 -6.23
CA ARG A 24 -12.92 4.76 -6.15
C ARG A 24 -14.39 4.36 -6.08
N ASP A 25 -14.81 3.36 -6.83
CA ASP A 25 -16.18 2.86 -6.82
C ASP A 25 -16.53 2.25 -5.45
N ARG A 26 -15.61 1.45 -4.87
CA ARG A 26 -15.76 0.86 -3.53
C ARG A 26 -15.82 1.91 -2.42
N ILE A 27 -15.04 2.97 -2.52
CA ILE A 27 -15.11 4.12 -1.60
C ILE A 27 -16.45 4.85 -1.73
N THR A 28 -16.91 5.08 -2.96
CA THR A 28 -18.19 5.77 -3.23
C THR A 28 -19.38 4.96 -2.72
N ALA A 29 -19.31 3.63 -2.85
CA ALA A 29 -20.27 2.69 -2.28
C ALA A 29 -20.20 2.59 -0.75
N LYS A 30 -19.26 3.29 -0.09
CA LYS A 30 -18.99 3.26 1.35
C LYS A 30 -18.60 1.88 1.89
N GLU A 31 -18.14 0.98 1.01
CA GLU A 31 -17.62 -0.33 1.39
C GLU A 31 -16.19 -0.23 1.94
N ILE A 32 -15.46 0.81 1.53
CA ILE A 32 -14.10 1.11 1.99
C ILE A 32 -14.04 2.56 2.48
N THR A 33 -13.43 2.78 3.64
CA THR A 33 -13.08 4.10 4.13
C THR A 33 -11.56 4.24 4.16
N VAL A 34 -11.04 5.34 3.62
CA VAL A 34 -9.60 5.60 3.54
C VAL A 34 -9.19 6.60 4.61
N HIS A 35 -8.19 6.25 5.40
CA HIS A 35 -7.58 7.13 6.38
C HIS A 35 -6.09 7.27 6.09
N HIS A 36 -5.58 8.50 6.16
CA HIS A 36 -4.15 8.74 6.06
C HIS A 36 -3.47 8.26 7.36
N ILE A 37 -2.42 7.46 7.20
CA ILE A 37 -1.52 7.03 8.28
C ILE A 37 -0.14 7.58 7.94
N SER A 38 0.54 8.16 8.92
CA SER A 38 1.91 8.64 8.71
C SER A 38 2.82 7.48 8.31
N SER A 39 3.84 7.72 7.48
CA SER A 39 4.80 6.66 7.13
C SER A 39 5.53 6.10 8.36
N GLN A 40 5.62 6.89 9.45
CA GLN A 40 6.20 6.42 10.71
C GLN A 40 5.26 5.48 11.47
N ASP A 41 3.98 5.46 11.13
CA ASP A 41 2.96 4.67 11.81
C ASP A 41 2.32 3.60 10.93
N GLN A 42 2.81 3.38 9.71
CA GLN A 42 2.25 2.43 8.76
C GLN A 42 2.73 0.98 9.03
N PRO A 43 1.92 0.11 9.66
CA PRO A 43 2.34 -1.25 10.02
C PRO A 43 2.51 -2.16 8.79
N ALA A 44 1.83 -1.85 7.68
CA ALA A 44 1.95 -2.60 6.41
C ALA A 44 3.37 -2.58 5.83
N ASP A 45 4.22 -1.67 6.27
CA ASP A 45 5.63 -1.62 5.86
C ASP A 45 6.39 -2.90 6.22
N ILE A 46 5.99 -3.61 7.28
CA ILE A 46 6.58 -4.90 7.66
C ILE A 46 6.46 -5.93 6.53
N LEU A 47 5.36 -5.90 5.77
CA LEU A 47 5.05 -6.89 4.74
C LEU A 47 5.52 -6.48 3.34
N THR A 48 5.87 -5.21 3.15
CA THR A 48 6.10 -4.64 1.81
C THR A 48 7.51 -4.09 1.62
N LYS A 49 8.29 -3.92 2.70
CA LYS A 49 9.62 -3.30 2.67
C LYS A 49 10.63 -4.15 3.45
N ALA A 50 11.88 -4.11 3.00
CA ALA A 50 13.01 -4.52 3.83
C ALA A 50 13.32 -3.41 4.83
N LEU A 51 13.02 -3.64 6.12
CA LEU A 51 13.19 -2.65 7.18
C LEU A 51 14.43 -2.96 8.05
N PRO A 52 15.13 -1.92 8.55
CA PRO A 52 16.15 -2.12 9.59
C PRO A 52 15.53 -2.74 10.86
N PRO A 53 16.28 -3.56 11.63
CA PRO A 53 15.74 -4.30 12.78
C PRO A 53 14.94 -3.43 13.77
N LYS A 54 15.49 -2.29 14.18
CA LYS A 54 14.80 -1.35 15.07
C LYS A 54 13.42 -0.94 14.55
N ARG A 55 13.32 -0.64 13.25
CA ARG A 55 12.08 -0.18 12.62
C ARG A 55 11.06 -1.32 12.51
N PHE A 56 11.55 -2.54 12.26
CA PHE A 56 10.73 -3.74 12.26
C PHE A 56 10.16 -4.00 13.66
N ASP A 57 10.98 -3.93 14.71
CA ASP A 57 10.56 -4.14 16.09
C ASP A 57 9.52 -3.10 16.55
N ASP A 58 9.75 -1.81 16.24
CA ASP A 58 8.81 -0.73 16.55
C ASP A 58 7.42 -0.98 15.92
N LEU A 59 7.39 -1.47 14.67
CA LEU A 59 6.13 -1.77 13.98
C LEU A 59 5.50 -3.10 14.46
N CYS A 60 6.31 -4.10 14.85
CA CYS A 60 5.82 -5.34 15.43
C CYS A 60 5.14 -5.11 16.78
N PHE A 61 5.71 -4.24 17.61
CA PHE A 61 5.09 -3.81 18.86
C PHE A 61 3.71 -3.16 18.62
N LYS A 62 3.58 -2.32 17.57
CA LYS A 62 2.29 -1.74 17.16
C LYS A 62 1.27 -2.76 16.70
N LEU A 63 1.73 -3.89 16.17
CA LEU A 63 0.88 -5.04 15.82
C LEU A 63 0.63 -5.98 17.00
N THR A 64 1.05 -5.61 18.23
CA THR A 64 0.95 -6.43 19.44
C THR A 64 1.60 -7.81 19.32
N ILE A 65 2.59 -7.94 18.43
CA ILE A 65 3.36 -9.16 18.26
C ILE A 65 4.35 -9.23 19.43
N GLN A 66 4.23 -10.27 20.25
CA GLN A 66 5.16 -10.47 21.35
C GLN A 66 6.51 -10.93 20.80
N PRO A 67 7.64 -10.40 21.33
CA PRO A 67 8.95 -10.95 21.00
C PRO A 67 9.01 -12.42 21.45
N PRO A 68 9.72 -13.28 20.70
CA PRO A 68 9.83 -14.69 21.03
C PRO A 68 10.38 -14.86 22.46
N ALA A 69 9.68 -15.64 23.28
CA ALA A 69 10.15 -16.01 24.60
C ALA A 69 11.51 -16.72 24.45
N THR A 70 12.54 -16.15 25.07
CA THR A 70 13.90 -16.70 25.10
C THR A 70 13.97 -17.89 26.04
#